data_AF-A0A528AZD2-F1
#
_entry.id   AF-A0A528AZD2-F1
#
_cell.length_a   1.000
_cell.length_b   1.000
_cell.length_c   1.000
_cell.angle_alpha   90.00
_cell.angle_beta   90.00
_cell.angle_gamma   90.00
#
_symmetry.space_group_name_H-M   'P 1'
#
loop_
_entity.id
_entity.type
_entity.pdbx_description
1 polymer ?
#
loop_
_entity_poly.entity_id
_entity_poly.type
_entity_poly.pdbx_seq_one_letter_code
_entity_poly.pdbx_strand_id
1 'polypeptide(L)'
;LVHRGDVVAELDPLALQLAVTSAEADLRNAQAQLENATATEKRKRNLASANTGSVADSEVAEQGLKSAEADVGQAQARLDKAREQLGYSRLKAEFDGVVTATSVQVGQTVTAGQTVLRLAGLDRRDVVVDVP
;
A
#
# COMPACT_ATOMS: atom_id res chain seq x y z
N LEU A 1 30.33 7.95 -2.90
CA LEU A 1 29.75 7.84 -4.25
C LEU A 1 28.59 6.87 -4.14
N VAL A 2 27.45 7.22 -4.71
CA VAL A 2 26.28 6.34 -4.81
C VAL A 2 25.92 6.22 -6.29
N HIS A 3 25.57 5.01 -6.69
CA HIS A 3 25.17 4.71 -8.05
C HIS A 3 23.64 4.73 -8.15
N ARG A 4 23.12 4.94 -9.36
CA ARG A 4 21.71 4.85 -9.65
C ARG A 4 21.14 3.52 -9.16
N GLY A 5 20.18 3.59 -8.24
CA GLY A 5 19.53 2.44 -7.61
C GLY A 5 20.04 2.10 -6.21
N ASP A 6 21.14 2.69 -5.74
CA ASP A 6 21.66 2.48 -4.37
C ASP A 6 20.67 3.03 -3.33
N VAL A 7 20.43 2.26 -2.27
CA VAL A 7 19.63 2.72 -1.13
C VAL A 7 20.44 3.78 -0.37
N VAL A 8 19.92 4.99 -0.33
CA VAL A 8 20.58 6.18 0.25
C VAL A 8 20.07 6.54 1.64
N ALA A 9 18.83 6.14 1.98
CA ALA A 9 18.26 6.25 3.32
C ALA A 9 17.15 5.22 3.50
N GLU A 10 17.00 4.72 4.73
CA GLU A 10 15.93 3.80 5.11
C GLU A 10 15.20 4.37 6.33
N LEU A 11 13.88 4.52 6.23
CA LEU A 11 13.02 4.80 7.39
C LEU A 11 12.75 3.48 8.12
N ASP A 12 12.58 3.53 9.45
CA ASP A 12 12.20 2.34 10.24
C ASP A 12 10.96 1.67 9.63
N PRO A 13 11.12 0.48 9.03
CA PRO A 13 10.05 -0.13 8.27
C PRO A 13 9.05 -0.86 9.18
N LEU A 14 9.31 -0.96 10.49
CA LEU A 14 8.50 -1.78 11.39
C LEU A 14 7.02 -1.37 11.38
N ALA A 15 6.73 -0.07 11.47
CA ALA A 15 5.35 0.43 11.42
C ALA A 15 4.66 0.13 10.08
N LEU A 16 5.41 0.21 8.97
CA LEU A 16 4.91 -0.05 7.62
C LEU A 16 4.73 -1.54 7.36
N GLN A 17 5.62 -2.40 7.88
CA GLN A 17 5.48 -3.85 7.83
C GLN A 17 4.24 -4.29 8.63
N LEU A 18 4.04 -3.74 9.82
CA LEU A 18 2.84 -3.99 10.62
C LEU A 18 1.56 -3.53 9.88
N ALA A 19 1.61 -2.41 9.17
CA ALA A 19 0.50 -1.95 8.35
C ALA A 19 0.19 -2.91 7.18
N VAL A 20 1.22 -3.46 6.51
CA VAL A 20 1.05 -4.50 5.49
C VAL A 20 0.43 -5.75 6.10
N THR A 21 0.97 -6.25 7.22
CA THR A 21 0.44 -7.45 7.90
C THR A 21 -1.02 -7.26 8.34
N SER A 22 -1.37 -6.07 8.83
CA SER A 22 -2.77 -5.72 9.17
C SER A 22 -3.66 -5.75 7.93
N ALA A 23 -3.25 -5.13 6.82
CA ALA A 23 -4.03 -5.11 5.59
C ALA A 23 -4.17 -6.51 4.96
N GLU A 24 -3.17 -7.38 5.09
CA GLU A 24 -3.28 -8.79 4.68
C GLU A 24 -4.30 -9.56 5.52
N ALA A 25 -4.36 -9.29 6.84
CA ALA A 25 -5.37 -9.87 7.70
C ALA A 25 -6.79 -9.38 7.33
N ASP A 26 -6.95 -8.08 7.05
CA ASP A 26 -8.21 -7.52 6.60
C ASP A 26 -8.68 -8.13 5.27
N LEU A 27 -7.77 -8.33 4.31
CA LEU A 27 -8.08 -9.01 3.06
C LEU A 27 -8.55 -10.46 3.28
N ARG A 28 -7.85 -11.21 4.14
CA ARG A 28 -8.27 -12.59 4.49
C ARG A 28 -9.65 -12.61 5.14
N ASN A 29 -9.93 -11.66 6.02
CA ASN A 29 -11.25 -11.53 6.65
C ASN A 29 -12.33 -11.24 5.61
N ALA A 30 -12.09 -10.30 4.69
CA ALA A 30 -13.04 -9.97 3.62
C ALA A 30 -13.28 -11.17 2.69
N GLN A 31 -12.23 -11.93 2.35
CA GLN A 31 -12.34 -13.16 1.55
C GLN A 31 -13.21 -14.22 2.24
N ALA A 32 -13.03 -14.41 3.56
CA ALA A 32 -13.87 -15.33 4.32
C ALA A 32 -15.35 -14.88 4.37
N GLN A 33 -15.61 -13.57 4.45
CA GLN A 33 -16.97 -13.04 4.37
C GLN A 33 -17.58 -13.25 2.98
N LEU A 34 -16.79 -13.08 1.91
CA LEU A 34 -17.23 -13.36 0.54
C LEU A 34 -17.59 -14.84 0.36
N GLU A 35 -16.80 -15.77 0.89
CA GLU A 35 -17.11 -17.20 0.85
C GLU A 35 -18.44 -17.51 1.56
N ASN A 36 -18.65 -16.94 2.75
CA ASN A 36 -19.90 -17.09 3.50
C ASN A 36 -21.10 -16.50 2.76
N ALA A 37 -20.95 -15.31 2.17
CA ALA A 37 -21.99 -14.66 1.39
C ALA A 37 -22.33 -15.47 0.13
N THR A 38 -21.32 -16.00 -0.56
CA THR A 38 -21.48 -16.89 -1.72
C THR A 38 -22.26 -18.15 -1.37
N ALA A 39 -21.91 -18.80 -0.25
CA ALA A 39 -22.62 -19.99 0.22
C ALA A 39 -24.08 -19.69 0.60
N THR A 40 -24.32 -18.51 1.19
CA THR A 40 -25.65 -18.05 1.60
C THR A 40 -26.52 -17.74 0.39
N GLU A 41 -26.00 -16.98 -0.57
CA GLU A 41 -26.66 -16.65 -1.83
C GLU A 41 -27.06 -17.93 -2.57
N LYS A 42 -26.13 -18.86 -2.76
CA LYS A 42 -26.39 -20.14 -3.42
C LYS A 42 -27.51 -20.93 -2.73
N ARG A 43 -27.50 -20.96 -1.40
CA ARG A 43 -28.53 -21.65 -0.60
C ARG A 43 -29.90 -20.99 -0.77
N LYS A 44 -29.97 -19.66 -0.69
CA LYS A 44 -31.22 -18.91 -0.81
C LYS A 44 -31.80 -18.98 -2.23
N ARG A 45 -30.96 -18.88 -3.25
CA ARG A 45 -31.33 -19.06 -4.67
C ARG A 45 -31.95 -20.43 -4.94
N ASN A 46 -31.35 -21.49 -4.39
CA ASN A 46 -31.87 -22.86 -4.54
C ASN A 46 -33.24 -23.03 -3.87
N LEU A 47 -33.43 -22.48 -2.66
CA LEU A 47 -34.72 -22.55 -1.94
C LEU A 47 -35.82 -21.78 -2.68
N ALA A 48 -35.50 -20.59 -3.19
CA ALA A 48 -36.44 -19.79 -4.00
C ALA A 48 -36.83 -20.53 -5.29
N SER A 49 -35.86 -21.15 -5.97
CA SER A 49 -36.09 -21.94 -7.19
C SER A 49 -36.93 -23.21 -6.93
N ALA A 50 -36.83 -23.77 -5.73
CA ALA A 50 -37.65 -24.89 -5.28
C ALA A 50 -39.06 -24.47 -4.79
N ASN A 51 -39.45 -23.20 -4.91
CA ASN A 51 -40.69 -22.62 -4.35
C ASN A 51 -40.87 -22.83 -2.84
N THR A 52 -39.77 -23.04 -2.11
CA THR A 52 -39.76 -23.25 -0.65
C THR A 52 -39.16 -22.07 0.11
N GLY A 53 -38.60 -21.08 -0.60
CA GLY A 53 -38.01 -19.86 -0.05
C GLY A 53 -38.64 -18.59 -0.60
N SER A 54 -38.41 -17.47 0.09
CA SER A 54 -38.83 -16.13 -0.34
C SER A 54 -37.92 -15.59 -1.46
N VAL A 55 -38.50 -15.00 -2.50
CA VAL A 55 -37.74 -14.30 -3.56
C VAL A 55 -37.00 -13.11 -2.97
N ALA A 56 -37.62 -12.37 -2.05
CA ALA A 56 -36.98 -11.25 -1.36
C ALA A 56 -35.75 -11.68 -0.54
N ASP A 57 -35.78 -12.87 0.09
CA ASP A 57 -34.61 -13.41 0.79
C ASP A 57 -33.45 -13.71 -0.17
N SER A 58 -33.75 -14.16 -1.39
CA SER A 58 -32.74 -14.42 -2.42
C SER A 58 -32.12 -13.12 -2.92
N GLU A 59 -32.93 -12.09 -3.15
CA GLU A 59 -32.45 -10.77 -3.56
C GLU A 59 -31.56 -10.12 -2.49
N VAL A 60 -31.94 -10.21 -1.22
CA VAL A 60 -31.12 -9.74 -0.09
C VAL A 60 -29.78 -10.49 -0.04
N ALA A 61 -29.79 -11.82 -0.25
CA ALA A 61 -28.56 -12.61 -0.28
C ALA A 61 -27.65 -12.25 -1.47
N GLU A 62 -28.23 -11.95 -2.64
CA GLU A 62 -27.48 -11.48 -3.80
C GLU A 62 -26.84 -10.11 -3.55
N GLN A 63 -27.55 -9.18 -2.91
CA GLN A 63 -26.99 -7.89 -2.49
C GLN A 63 -25.88 -8.07 -1.45
N GLY A 64 -26.05 -9.00 -0.51
CA GLY A 64 -25.01 -9.36 0.46
C GLY A 64 -23.73 -9.89 -0.21
N LEU A 65 -23.88 -10.74 -1.25
CA LEU A 65 -22.75 -11.22 -2.05
C LEU A 65 -22.01 -10.07 -2.74
N LYS A 66 -22.73 -9.19 -3.46
CA LYS A 66 -22.13 -8.03 -4.14
C LYS A 66 -21.40 -7.09 -3.17
N SER A 67 -21.94 -6.94 -1.97
CA SER A 67 -21.31 -6.12 -0.92
C SER A 67 -20.00 -6.75 -0.45
N ALA A 68 -20.00 -8.06 -0.19
CA ALA A 68 -18.78 -8.79 0.21
C ALA A 68 -17.71 -8.79 -0.89
N GLU A 69 -18.10 -8.86 -2.18
CA GLU A 69 -17.18 -8.71 -3.31
C GLU A 69 -16.51 -7.33 -3.32
N ALA A 70 -17.29 -6.27 -3.08
CA ALA A 70 -16.78 -4.92 -2.97
C ALA A 70 -15.81 -4.75 -1.79
N ASP A 71 -16.13 -5.37 -0.64
CA ASP A 71 -15.26 -5.34 0.55
C ASP A 71 -13.91 -6.02 0.30
N VAL A 72 -13.88 -7.13 -0.46
CA VAL A 72 -12.62 -7.76 -0.89
C VAL A 72 -11.82 -6.82 -1.78
N GLY A 73 -12.45 -6.17 -2.75
CA GLY A 73 -11.79 -5.18 -3.61
C GLY A 73 -11.22 -4.01 -2.81
N GLN A 74 -11.96 -3.52 -1.81
CA GLN A 74 -11.50 -2.46 -0.93
C GLN A 74 -10.31 -2.90 -0.07
N ALA A 75 -10.37 -4.10 0.52
CA ALA A 75 -9.27 -4.62 1.34
C ALA A 75 -8.00 -4.87 0.51
N GLN A 76 -8.16 -5.35 -0.73
CA GLN A 76 -7.05 -5.51 -1.67
C GLN A 76 -6.38 -4.16 -1.98
N ALA A 77 -7.16 -3.12 -2.28
CA ALA A 77 -6.62 -1.78 -2.53
C ALA A 77 -5.88 -1.20 -1.32
N ARG A 78 -6.35 -1.47 -0.09
CA ARG A 78 -5.65 -1.08 1.13
C ARG A 78 -4.32 -1.81 1.29
N LEU A 79 -4.28 -3.11 0.98
CA LEU A 79 -3.05 -3.90 0.99
C LEU A 79 -2.03 -3.38 -0.03
N ASP A 80 -2.47 -3.09 -1.25
CA ASP A 80 -1.59 -2.56 -2.30
C ASP A 80 -0.99 -1.22 -1.88
N LYS A 81 -1.81 -0.32 -1.32
CA LYS A 81 -1.33 0.95 -0.76
C LYS A 81 -0.31 0.75 0.37
N ALA A 82 -0.55 -0.17 1.30
CA ALA A 82 0.38 -0.45 2.40
C ALA A 82 1.72 -1.00 1.89
N ARG A 83 1.68 -1.87 0.86
CA ARG A 83 2.88 -2.39 0.20
C ARG A 83 3.66 -1.31 -0.52
N GLU A 84 2.96 -0.39 -1.19
CA GLU A 84 3.57 0.76 -1.85
C GLU A 84 4.28 1.67 -0.84
N GLN A 85 3.62 1.98 0.29
CA GLN A 85 4.21 2.77 1.37
C GLN A 85 5.45 2.10 1.98
N LEU A 86 5.42 0.78 2.18
CA LEU A 86 6.59 0.01 2.59
C LEU A 86 7.72 0.09 1.53
N GLY A 87 7.38 0.11 0.24
CA GLY A 87 8.33 0.35 -0.84
C GLY A 87 9.03 1.71 -0.75
N TYR A 88 8.29 2.77 -0.38
CA TYR A 88 8.82 4.13 -0.18
C TYR A 88 9.69 4.29 1.07
N SER A 89 9.67 3.33 2.01
CA SER A 89 10.58 3.35 3.17
C SER A 89 12.06 3.27 2.77
N ARG A 90 12.35 2.80 1.55
CA ARG A 90 13.70 2.72 0.98
C ARG A 90 13.87 3.83 -0.05
N LEU A 91 14.55 4.91 0.32
CA LEU A 91 14.97 5.93 -0.63
C LEU A 91 16.12 5.41 -1.47
N LYS A 92 15.97 5.42 -2.80
CA LYS A 92 17.00 5.04 -3.76
C LYS A 92 17.58 6.26 -4.47
N ALA A 93 18.86 6.22 -4.82
CA ALA A 93 19.49 7.24 -5.64
C ALA A 93 18.96 7.16 -7.08
N GLU A 94 18.38 8.24 -7.59
CA GLU A 94 17.77 8.27 -8.93
C GLU A 94 18.81 8.46 -10.07
N PHE A 95 20.03 8.89 -9.72
CA PHE A 95 21.17 9.09 -10.60
C PHE A 95 22.49 8.85 -9.86
N ASP A 96 23.57 8.62 -10.61
CA ASP A 96 24.92 8.51 -10.05
C ASP A 96 25.36 9.85 -9.46
N GLY A 97 25.78 9.85 -8.20
CA GLY A 97 26.06 11.09 -7.51
C GLY A 97 26.99 10.94 -6.31
N VAL A 98 27.42 12.09 -5.78
CA VAL A 98 28.08 12.14 -4.49
C VAL A 98 27.07 12.65 -3.48
N VAL A 99 26.90 11.92 -2.37
CA VAL A 99 26.14 12.40 -1.21
C VAL A 99 26.92 13.57 -0.63
N THR A 100 26.45 14.80 -0.84
CA THR A 100 27.16 16.03 -0.45
C THR A 100 26.73 16.56 0.92
N ALA A 101 25.54 16.17 1.38
CA ALA A 101 25.08 16.42 2.74
C ALA A 101 24.04 15.37 3.17
N THR A 102 24.24 14.78 4.34
CA THR A 102 23.23 14.04 5.10
C THR A 102 22.63 14.99 6.13
N SER A 103 21.40 15.45 5.90
CA SER A 103 20.74 16.42 6.79
C SER A 103 20.04 15.77 7.99
N VAL A 104 20.19 14.45 8.15
CA VAL A 104 19.49 13.64 9.14
C VAL A 104 20.50 12.69 9.80
N GLN A 105 20.53 12.67 11.13
CA GLN A 105 21.35 11.73 11.89
C GLN A 105 20.67 10.36 11.96
N VAL A 106 21.48 9.29 11.95
CA VAL A 106 21.04 7.92 12.19
C VAL A 106 20.22 7.89 13.50
N GLY A 107 18.94 7.52 13.42
CA GLY A 107 18.02 7.46 14.57
C GLY A 107 17.00 8.60 14.67
N GLN A 108 16.98 9.58 13.77
CA GLN A 108 15.90 10.58 13.71
C GLN A 108 14.70 10.11 12.88
N THR A 109 13.49 10.32 13.41
CA THR A 109 12.24 10.16 12.67
C THR A 109 12.11 11.27 11.64
N VAL A 110 12.13 10.91 10.35
CA VAL A 110 11.90 11.85 9.24
C VAL A 110 10.43 11.85 8.83
N THR A 111 9.87 13.04 8.67
CA THR A 111 8.47 13.24 8.29
C THR A 111 8.36 13.45 6.78
N ALA A 112 7.26 13.03 6.14
CA ALA A 112 7.03 13.24 4.72
C ALA A 112 7.20 14.73 4.34
N GLY A 113 8.06 15.02 3.35
CA GLY A 113 8.38 16.38 2.91
C GLY A 113 9.65 16.99 3.51
N GLN A 114 10.33 16.30 4.44
CA GLN A 114 11.60 16.75 4.99
C GLN A 114 12.76 16.29 4.09
N THR A 115 13.62 17.22 3.65
CA THR A 115 14.79 16.90 2.81
C THR A 115 15.79 16.05 3.60
N VAL A 116 15.83 14.75 3.31
CA VAL A 116 16.69 13.78 4.01
C VAL A 116 18.14 13.80 3.48
N LEU A 117 18.31 14.01 2.18
CA LEU A 117 19.59 13.99 1.50
C LEU A 117 19.65 15.03 0.39
N ARG A 118 20.83 15.61 0.16
CA ARG A 118 21.13 16.37 -1.07
C ARG A 118 22.12 15.55 -1.91
N LEU A 119 21.67 15.14 -3.09
CA LEU A 119 22.48 14.44 -4.09
C LEU A 119 22.96 15.48 -5.11
N ALA A 120 24.27 15.61 -5.25
CA ALA A 120 24.85 16.39 -6.35
C ALA A 120 25.22 15.42 -7.48
N GLY A 121 24.63 15.63 -8.67
CA GLY A 121 25.03 14.94 -9.88
C GLY A 121 26.45 15.36 -10.28
N LEU A 122 27.25 14.41 -10.78
CA LEU A 122 28.65 14.66 -11.15
C LEU A 122 28.81 15.34 -12.53
N ASP A 123 27.70 15.44 -13.26
CA ASP A 123 27.61 15.73 -14.69
C ASP A 123 27.14 17.16 -14.99
N ARG A 124 26.71 17.94 -13.98
CA ARG A 124 26.50 19.40 -14.11
C ARG A 124 27.05 20.13 -12.89
N ARG A 125 28.23 20.74 -13.06
CA ARG A 125 28.79 21.70 -12.11
C ARG A 125 28.22 23.08 -12.44
N ASP A 126 27.18 23.50 -11.75
CA ASP A 126 26.78 24.92 -11.79
C ASP A 126 27.71 25.70 -10.85
N VAL A 127 28.50 26.60 -11.45
CA VAL A 127 29.31 27.59 -10.74
C VAL A 127 28.49 28.87 -10.66
N VAL A 128 28.08 29.25 -9.46
CA VAL A 128 27.58 30.60 -9.20
C VAL A 128 28.79 31.46 -8.82
N VAL A 129 29.23 32.31 -9.73
CA VAL A 129 30.21 33.36 -9.43
C VAL A 129 29.43 34.60 -9.05
N ASP A 130 29.59 35.06 -7.82
CA ASP A 130 29.14 36.37 -7.39
C ASP A 130 30.26 37.38 -7.70
N VAL A 131 29.98 38.38 -8.52
CA VAL A 131 30.91 39.45 -8.88
C VAL A 131 30.38 40.74 -8.24
N PRO A 132 31.23 41.52 -7.53
CA PRO A 132 30.81 42.60 -6.62
C PRO A 132 30.05 43.77 -7.29
#